data_AF-A0A923WFF0-F1
#
_entry.id   AF-A0A923WFF0-F1
#
_cell.length_a   1.000
_cell.length_b   1.000
_cell.length_c   1.000
_cell.angle_alpha   90.00
_cell.angle_beta   90.00
_cell.angle_gamma   90.00
#
_symmetry.space_group_name_H-M   'P 1'
#
loop_
_entity.id
_entity.type
_entity.pdbx_description
1 polymer ?
#
loop_
_entity_poly.entity_id
_entity_poly.type
_entity_poly.pdbx_seq_one_letter_code
_entity_poly.pdbx_strand_id
1 'polypeptide(L)'
;DIISDIAAQVSGSVGFGPSANIGDKAAMFEAIHGSAPTIAGQDIANPSGLLLSAGMVLLHLGKNRVAERIHNAWLRTVEDGIATGDIYTEGQSTQRVGTQAFADAVIARLGQSPEKLECIIYPPREAVPMITPRLGSTATKTLVGADIFLDWEGEPSGVEAIDALTTSGLKLLAASNRGLKVWPGTTAQEVFVDHWRLRYVAAEKDATVTHQQLLTQMAALGEAGYDVIKTENLCNFDGKPGYSLMQGQ
;
A
#
# COMPACT_ATOMS: atom_id res chain seq x y z
N ASP A 1 -6.46 1.74 1.53
CA ASP A 1 -5.86 2.61 2.56
C ASP A 1 -6.37 4.04 2.38
N ILE A 2 -5.58 5.01 1.90
CA ILE A 2 -6.00 6.44 1.89
C ILE A 2 -7.35 6.70 1.18
N ILE A 3 -7.52 6.24 -0.06
CA ILE A 3 -8.73 6.54 -0.85
C ILE A 3 -9.97 5.85 -0.26
N SER A 4 -9.82 4.62 0.28
CA SER A 4 -10.95 3.89 0.89
C SER A 4 -11.42 4.58 2.18
N ASP A 5 -10.51 5.13 2.97
CA ASP A 5 -10.84 5.85 4.21
C ASP A 5 -11.55 7.17 3.90
N ILE A 6 -11.07 7.92 2.91
CA ILE A 6 -11.74 9.13 2.43
C ILE A 6 -13.17 8.80 1.98
N ALA A 7 -13.34 7.74 1.19
CA ALA A 7 -14.66 7.33 0.70
C ALA A 7 -15.61 6.98 1.85
N ALA A 8 -15.14 6.24 2.86
CA ALA A 8 -15.95 5.90 4.03
C ALA A 8 -16.33 7.14 4.85
N GLN A 9 -15.38 8.04 5.10
CA GLN A 9 -15.66 9.28 5.82
C GLN A 9 -16.64 10.19 5.08
N VAL A 10 -16.53 10.30 3.75
CA VAL A 10 -17.48 11.06 2.91
C VAL A 10 -18.89 10.46 2.97
N SER A 11 -19.00 9.14 3.11
CA SER A 11 -20.30 8.45 3.27
C SER A 11 -20.96 8.64 4.64
N GLY A 12 -20.26 9.28 5.59
CA GLY A 12 -20.81 9.68 6.89
C GLY A 12 -19.96 9.24 8.07
N SER A 13 -19.24 8.13 7.97
CA SER A 13 -18.34 7.65 9.04
C SER A 13 -17.42 6.54 8.55
N VAL A 14 -16.17 6.52 9.02
CA VAL A 14 -15.28 5.35 8.86
C VAL A 14 -15.90 4.09 9.49
N GLY A 15 -16.76 4.26 10.51
CA GLY A 15 -17.55 3.19 11.14
C GLY A 15 -18.51 2.46 10.20
N PHE A 16 -18.75 2.98 8.99
CA PHE A 16 -19.58 2.32 7.98
C PHE A 16 -18.82 1.41 7.03
N GLY A 17 -17.50 1.48 6.92
CA GLY A 17 -16.80 0.76 5.85
C GLY A 17 -16.62 -0.73 6.13
N PRO A 18 -17.36 -1.66 5.48
CA PRO A 18 -16.98 -3.06 5.47
C PRO A 18 -15.87 -3.32 4.47
N SER A 19 -15.17 -4.45 4.61
CA SER A 19 -14.18 -4.89 3.64
C SER A 19 -14.09 -6.41 3.52
N ALA A 20 -13.49 -6.85 2.42
CA ALA A 20 -13.21 -8.26 2.16
C ALA A 20 -11.85 -8.43 1.50
N ASN A 21 -11.02 -9.26 2.11
CA ASN A 21 -9.76 -9.75 1.58
C ASN A 21 -10.01 -11.16 1.03
N ILE A 22 -10.09 -11.28 -0.29
CA ILE A 22 -10.40 -12.54 -0.97
C ILE A 22 -9.13 -13.10 -1.60
N GLY A 23 -8.75 -14.33 -1.23
CA GLY A 23 -7.65 -15.07 -1.83
C GLY A 23 -8.06 -16.47 -2.26
N ASP A 24 -7.14 -17.19 -2.89
CA ASP A 24 -7.43 -18.48 -3.53
C ASP A 24 -7.87 -19.57 -2.54
N LYS A 25 -7.36 -19.51 -1.31
CA LYS A 25 -7.56 -20.55 -0.29
C LYS A 25 -8.43 -20.10 0.88
N ALA A 26 -8.61 -18.79 1.03
CA ALA A 26 -9.28 -18.20 2.17
C ALA A 26 -9.83 -16.82 1.83
N ALA A 27 -10.89 -16.44 2.54
CA ALA A 27 -11.45 -15.11 2.54
C ALA A 27 -11.52 -14.60 3.98
N MET A 28 -11.13 -13.34 4.18
CA MET A 28 -11.20 -12.64 5.47
C MET A 28 -12.05 -11.38 5.31
N PHE A 29 -12.99 -11.18 6.21
CA PHE A 29 -13.93 -10.06 6.18
C PHE A 29 -13.75 -9.26 7.46
N GLU A 30 -13.57 -7.95 7.32
CA GLU A 30 -13.23 -7.06 8.43
C GLU A 30 -13.77 -5.65 8.16
N ALA A 31 -14.01 -4.88 9.22
CA ALA A 31 -14.24 -3.45 9.06
C ALA A 31 -12.95 -2.75 8.62
N ILE A 32 -13.05 -1.65 7.87
CA ILE A 32 -11.86 -0.88 7.48
C ILE A 32 -11.21 -0.16 8.67
N HIS A 33 -11.98 0.12 9.72
CA HIS A 33 -11.50 0.90 10.86
C HIS A 33 -10.58 0.06 11.76
N GLY A 34 -9.67 0.73 12.46
CA GLY A 34 -8.77 0.12 13.44
C GLY A 34 -9.45 -0.18 14.79
N SER A 35 -8.61 -0.36 15.81
CA SER A 35 -9.03 -0.78 17.17
C SER A 35 -9.73 0.30 18.00
N ALA A 36 -9.60 1.58 17.61
CA ALA A 36 -10.19 2.72 18.32
C ALA A 36 -10.02 2.66 19.86
N PRO A 37 -8.77 2.63 20.38
CA PRO A 37 -8.50 2.31 21.78
C PRO A 37 -9.12 3.29 22.77
N THR A 38 -9.33 4.54 22.35
CA THR A 38 -9.91 5.61 23.17
C THR A 38 -11.38 5.39 23.51
N ILE A 39 -12.09 4.52 22.79
CA ILE A 39 -13.51 4.21 23.00
C ILE A 39 -13.76 2.74 23.38
N ALA A 40 -12.69 1.95 23.54
CA ALA A 40 -12.79 0.55 23.89
C ALA A 40 -13.48 0.37 25.26
N GLY A 41 -14.46 -0.54 25.31
CA GLY A 41 -15.21 -0.84 26.54
C GLY A 41 -16.23 0.22 26.97
N GLN A 42 -16.49 1.25 26.16
CA GLN A 42 -17.38 2.37 26.52
C GLN A 42 -18.80 2.27 25.93
N ASP A 43 -19.12 1.22 25.17
CA ASP A 43 -20.42 1.05 24.49
C ASP A 43 -20.80 2.23 23.56
N ILE A 44 -19.81 2.86 22.90
CA ILE A 44 -20.06 3.99 21.98
C ILE A 44 -19.53 3.76 20.56
N ALA A 45 -18.94 2.60 20.28
CA ALA A 45 -18.45 2.27 18.95
C ALA A 45 -19.62 1.98 17.99
N ASN A 46 -19.47 2.37 16.74
CA ASN A 46 -20.41 2.02 15.68
C ASN A 46 -20.10 0.61 15.16
N PRO A 47 -21.00 -0.39 15.35
CA PRO A 47 -20.73 -1.77 14.92
C PRO A 47 -20.99 -2.01 13.43
N SER A 48 -21.42 -0.99 12.67
CA SER A 48 -21.93 -1.13 11.31
C SER A 48 -20.92 -1.76 10.34
N GLY A 49 -19.68 -1.30 10.31
CA GLY A 49 -18.66 -1.82 9.40
C GLY A 49 -18.41 -3.32 9.60
N LEU A 50 -18.36 -3.77 10.86
CA LEU A 50 -18.18 -5.19 11.19
C LEU A 50 -19.44 -6.01 10.88
N LEU A 51 -20.63 -5.48 11.17
CA LEU A 51 -21.90 -6.11 10.83
C LEU A 51 -22.05 -6.31 9.31
N LEU A 52 -21.77 -5.28 8.53
CA LEU A 52 -21.85 -5.32 7.06
C LEU A 52 -20.78 -6.27 6.49
N SER A 53 -19.60 -6.36 7.11
CA SER A 53 -18.57 -7.35 6.75
C SER A 53 -19.03 -8.78 7.04
N ALA A 54 -19.74 -9.02 8.14
CA ALA A 54 -20.39 -10.31 8.39
C ALA A 54 -21.50 -10.60 7.35
N GLY A 55 -22.19 -9.57 6.86
CA GLY A 55 -23.08 -9.67 5.69
C GLY A 55 -22.32 -10.16 4.44
N MET A 56 -21.11 -9.64 4.20
CA MET A 56 -20.26 -10.11 3.10
C MET A 56 -19.80 -11.57 3.26
N VAL A 57 -19.56 -12.05 4.49
CA VAL A 57 -19.33 -13.48 4.75
C VAL A 57 -20.51 -14.31 4.27
N LEU A 58 -21.74 -13.91 4.61
CA LEU A 58 -22.95 -14.60 4.19
C LEU A 58 -23.11 -14.62 2.67
N LEU A 59 -22.81 -13.51 2.00
CA LEU A 59 -22.78 -13.45 0.53
C LEU A 59 -21.74 -14.42 -0.05
N HIS A 60 -20.55 -14.46 0.52
CA HIS A 60 -19.49 -15.38 0.09
C HIS A 60 -19.87 -16.86 0.26
N LEU A 61 -20.67 -17.17 1.29
CA LEU A 61 -21.22 -18.51 1.54
C LEU A 61 -22.52 -18.81 0.75
N GLY A 62 -22.93 -17.91 -0.17
CA GLY A 62 -24.16 -18.06 -0.95
C GLY A 62 -25.46 -17.87 -0.16
N LYS A 63 -25.39 -17.34 1.06
CA LYS A 63 -26.55 -17.06 1.95
C LYS A 63 -27.16 -15.69 1.68
N ASN A 64 -27.42 -15.40 0.40
CA ASN A 64 -27.85 -14.08 -0.09
C ASN A 64 -29.08 -13.52 0.65
N ARG A 65 -30.13 -14.34 0.84
CA ARG A 65 -31.36 -13.93 1.56
C ARG A 65 -31.12 -13.54 3.01
N VAL A 66 -30.14 -14.17 3.68
CA VAL A 66 -29.81 -13.85 5.07
C VAL A 66 -29.05 -12.52 5.12
N ALA A 67 -28.08 -12.33 4.21
CA ALA A 67 -27.35 -11.07 4.08
C ALA A 67 -28.29 -9.90 3.76
N GLU A 68 -29.23 -10.11 2.83
CA GLU A 68 -30.27 -9.15 2.42
C GLU A 68 -31.12 -8.73 3.62
N ARG A 69 -31.57 -9.70 4.43
CA ARG A 69 -32.36 -9.42 5.64
C ARG A 69 -31.61 -8.59 6.67
N ILE A 70 -30.32 -8.86 6.87
CA ILE A 70 -29.48 -8.12 7.82
C ILE A 70 -29.21 -6.70 7.31
N HIS A 71 -28.83 -6.57 6.05
CA HIS A 71 -28.52 -5.26 5.45
C HIS A 71 -29.75 -4.34 5.46
N ASN A 72 -30.92 -4.84 5.05
CA ASN A 72 -32.13 -4.01 5.06
C ASN A 72 -32.60 -3.64 6.47
N ALA A 73 -32.41 -4.52 7.46
CA ALA A 73 -32.67 -4.17 8.86
C ALA A 73 -31.74 -3.07 9.37
N TRP A 74 -30.46 -3.11 8.98
CA TRP A 74 -29.51 -2.05 9.28
C TRP A 74 -29.90 -0.73 8.60
N LEU A 75 -30.23 -0.75 7.30
CA LEU A 75 -30.71 0.43 6.58
C LEU A 75 -31.96 1.03 7.23
N ARG A 76 -32.93 0.18 7.59
CA ARG A 76 -34.15 0.60 8.30
C ARG A 76 -33.84 1.23 9.65
N THR A 77 -32.82 0.74 10.36
CA THR A 77 -32.39 1.31 11.66
C THR A 77 -31.86 2.73 11.49
N VAL A 78 -30.99 2.93 10.50
CA VAL A 78 -30.43 4.26 10.17
C VAL A 78 -31.53 5.21 9.68
N GLU A 79 -32.45 4.72 8.84
CA GLU A 79 -33.58 5.50 8.32
C GLU A 79 -34.56 5.96 9.40
N ASP A 80 -34.84 5.11 10.40
CA ASP A 80 -35.64 5.46 11.57
C ASP A 80 -34.90 6.44 12.50
N GLY A 81 -33.70 6.89 12.13
CA GLY A 81 -32.93 7.90 12.84
C GLY A 81 -32.26 7.40 14.12
N ILE A 82 -32.11 6.08 14.28
CA ILE A 82 -31.35 5.50 15.40
C ILE A 82 -29.88 5.50 15.00
N ALA A 83 -29.05 6.19 15.78
CA ALA A 83 -27.68 6.51 15.40
C ALA A 83 -26.71 6.34 16.58
N THR A 84 -25.53 5.77 16.30
CA THR A 84 -24.38 5.84 17.21
C THR A 84 -23.74 7.24 17.17
N GLY A 85 -22.86 7.53 18.12
CA GLY A 85 -22.35 8.90 18.33
C GLY A 85 -21.63 9.51 17.12
N ASP A 86 -21.02 8.69 16.27
CA ASP A 86 -20.28 9.10 15.06
C ASP A 86 -21.19 9.48 13.88
N ILE A 87 -22.44 9.01 13.87
CA ILE A 87 -23.42 9.26 12.78
C ILE A 87 -24.67 9.99 13.27
N TYR A 88 -24.71 10.35 14.55
CA TYR A 88 -25.79 11.13 15.13
C TYR A 88 -25.70 12.59 14.66
N THR A 89 -26.80 13.09 14.09
CA THR A 89 -26.91 14.48 13.67
C THR A 89 -28.14 15.11 14.32
N GLU A 90 -27.95 16.18 15.09
CA GLU A 90 -29.05 16.89 15.74
C GLU A 90 -30.06 17.42 14.71
N GLY A 91 -31.35 17.21 14.98
CA GLY A 91 -32.43 17.60 14.07
C GLY A 91 -32.65 16.66 12.88
N GLN A 92 -31.79 15.66 12.66
CA GLN A 92 -31.98 14.61 11.64
C GLN A 92 -32.16 13.22 12.27
N SER A 93 -31.32 12.87 13.24
CA SER A 93 -31.45 11.62 14.00
C SER A 93 -32.55 11.74 15.06
N THR A 94 -33.31 10.67 15.25
CA THR A 94 -34.37 10.60 16.26
C THR A 94 -33.85 10.13 17.61
N GLN A 95 -32.81 9.28 17.63
CA GLN A 95 -32.28 8.73 18.87
C GLN A 95 -30.77 8.48 18.77
N ARG A 96 -30.02 8.97 19.76
CA ARG A 96 -28.61 8.59 19.97
C ARG A 96 -28.53 7.35 20.86
N VAL A 97 -27.79 6.33 20.43
CA VAL A 97 -27.63 5.05 21.15
C VAL A 97 -26.17 4.62 21.25
N GLY A 98 -25.89 3.72 22.20
CA GLY A 98 -24.63 2.98 22.30
C GLY A 98 -24.56 1.78 21.36
N THR A 99 -23.43 1.07 21.36
CA THR A 99 -23.18 -0.10 20.50
C THR A 99 -24.22 -1.21 20.70
N GLN A 100 -24.51 -1.58 21.95
CA GLN A 100 -25.45 -2.65 22.28
C GLN A 100 -26.88 -2.29 21.86
N ALA A 101 -27.34 -1.09 22.23
CA ALA A 101 -28.67 -0.62 21.89
C ALA A 101 -28.86 -0.44 20.37
N PHE A 102 -27.81 -0.06 19.63
CA PHE A 102 -27.85 -0.05 18.17
C PHE A 102 -28.03 -1.47 17.60
N ALA A 103 -27.31 -2.46 18.13
CA ALA A 103 -27.47 -3.85 17.71
C ALA A 103 -28.89 -4.38 17.98
N ASP A 104 -29.45 -4.10 19.16
CA ASP A 104 -30.83 -4.47 19.49
C ASP A 104 -31.85 -3.81 18.54
N ALA A 105 -31.61 -2.55 18.17
CA ALA A 105 -32.45 -1.84 17.21
C ALA A 105 -32.43 -2.48 15.82
N VAL A 106 -31.26 -2.96 15.36
CA VAL A 106 -31.13 -3.72 14.11
C VAL A 106 -31.86 -5.06 14.21
N ILE A 107 -31.70 -5.79 15.32
CA ILE A 107 -32.36 -7.08 15.54
C ILE A 107 -33.88 -6.94 15.49
N ALA A 108 -34.44 -5.89 16.13
CA ALA A 108 -35.88 -5.62 16.13
C ALA A 108 -36.45 -5.34 14.73
N ARG A 109 -35.60 -4.98 13.77
CA ARG A 109 -35.97 -4.65 12.37
C ARG A 109 -35.71 -5.79 11.39
N LEU A 110 -35.26 -6.96 11.85
CA LEU A 110 -35.08 -8.11 10.97
C LEU A 110 -36.39 -8.47 10.26
N GLY A 111 -36.34 -8.48 8.92
CA GLY A 111 -37.51 -8.75 8.07
C GLY A 111 -38.27 -7.48 7.63
N GLN A 112 -37.85 -6.31 8.09
CA GLN A 112 -38.33 -5.03 7.60
C GLN A 112 -37.43 -4.50 6.48
N SER A 113 -37.99 -3.64 5.64
CA SER A 113 -37.27 -2.92 4.59
C SER A 113 -37.27 -1.41 4.90
N PRO A 114 -36.24 -0.68 4.47
CA PRO A 114 -36.30 0.79 4.44
C PRO A 114 -37.43 1.26 3.52
N GLU A 115 -38.03 2.40 3.85
CA GLU A 115 -39.11 3.07 3.11
C GLU A 115 -38.60 4.25 2.26
N LYS A 116 -37.51 4.90 2.66
CA LYS A 116 -36.89 6.07 2.00
C LYS A 116 -35.56 5.73 1.35
N LEU A 117 -34.70 5.00 2.06
CA LEU A 117 -33.46 4.46 1.52
C LEU A 117 -33.76 3.32 0.55
N GLU A 118 -32.90 3.14 -0.44
CA GLU A 118 -33.05 2.06 -1.41
C GLU A 118 -32.89 0.70 -0.71
N CYS A 119 -33.89 -0.15 -0.89
CA CYS A 119 -33.83 -1.53 -0.41
C CYS A 119 -32.76 -2.31 -1.18
N ILE A 120 -31.91 -3.01 -0.45
CA ILE A 120 -30.87 -3.86 -1.04
C ILE A 120 -31.49 -5.20 -1.44
N ILE A 121 -31.16 -5.65 -2.65
CA ILE A 121 -31.47 -6.99 -3.13
C ILE A 121 -30.16 -7.66 -3.53
N TYR A 122 -29.89 -8.85 -3.00
CA TYR A 122 -28.73 -9.63 -3.38
C TYR A 122 -29.15 -10.78 -4.29
N PRO A 123 -29.06 -10.61 -5.63
CA PRO A 123 -29.40 -11.68 -6.56
C PRO A 123 -28.45 -12.87 -6.37
N PRO A 124 -28.90 -14.09 -6.71
CA PRO A 124 -27.99 -15.23 -6.82
C PRO A 124 -26.83 -14.85 -7.74
N ARG A 125 -25.60 -14.90 -7.22
CA ARG A 125 -24.40 -14.72 -8.04
C ARG A 125 -23.82 -16.08 -8.42
N GLU A 126 -23.42 -16.20 -9.67
CA GLU A 126 -22.49 -17.25 -10.08
C GLU A 126 -21.14 -17.04 -9.39
N ALA A 127 -20.42 -18.13 -9.12
CA ALA A 127 -19.09 -18.06 -8.54
C ALA A 127 -18.18 -17.22 -9.45
N VAL A 128 -17.51 -16.21 -8.89
CA VAL A 128 -16.48 -15.47 -9.63
C VAL A 128 -15.33 -16.45 -9.88
N PRO A 129 -14.98 -16.73 -11.14
CA PRO A 129 -13.90 -17.65 -11.44
C PRO A 129 -12.59 -17.08 -10.89
N MET A 130 -11.88 -17.87 -10.10
CA MET A 130 -10.55 -17.48 -9.64
C MET A 130 -9.60 -17.43 -10.81
N ILE A 131 -8.97 -16.26 -11.01
CA ILE A 131 -7.97 -16.08 -12.06
C ILE A 131 -6.71 -16.79 -11.59
N THR A 132 -6.37 -17.92 -12.20
CA THR A 132 -5.08 -18.57 -11.96
C THR A 132 -3.97 -17.66 -12.53
N PRO A 133 -3.02 -17.19 -11.70
CA PRO A 133 -1.89 -16.42 -12.19
C PRO A 133 -1.12 -17.27 -13.21
N ARG A 134 -0.91 -16.73 -14.41
CA ARG A 134 -0.01 -17.36 -15.38
C ARG A 134 1.38 -16.80 -15.14
N LEU A 135 2.39 -17.66 -15.07
CA LEU A 135 3.77 -17.22 -15.17
C LEU A 135 3.94 -16.50 -16.51
N GLY A 136 4.42 -15.26 -16.45
CA GLY A 136 4.74 -14.48 -17.64
C GLY A 136 5.88 -15.14 -18.44
N SER A 137 6.07 -14.69 -19.67
CA SER A 137 7.19 -15.12 -20.50
C SER A 137 8.53 -14.81 -19.82
N THR A 138 9.48 -15.73 -19.92
CA THR A 138 10.85 -15.52 -19.45
C THR A 138 11.53 -14.44 -20.31
N ALA A 139 11.92 -13.32 -19.70
CA ALA A 139 12.75 -12.30 -20.34
C ALA A 139 14.23 -12.67 -20.25
N THR A 140 15.02 -12.30 -21.26
CA THR A 140 16.47 -12.40 -21.21
C THR A 140 17.01 -11.32 -20.27
N LYS A 141 17.52 -11.73 -19.11
CA LYS A 141 18.09 -10.85 -18.09
C LYS A 141 19.59 -10.67 -18.32
N THR A 142 20.04 -9.42 -18.45
CA THR A 142 21.48 -9.08 -18.55
C THR A 142 21.87 -8.07 -17.48
N LEU A 143 22.90 -8.37 -16.70
CA LEU A 143 23.44 -7.46 -15.69
C LEU A 143 24.31 -6.39 -16.37
N VAL A 144 24.02 -5.12 -16.13
CA VAL A 144 24.69 -3.97 -16.77
C VAL A 144 25.33 -3.00 -15.77
N GLY A 145 25.15 -3.22 -14.47
CA GLY A 145 25.70 -2.38 -13.41
C GLY A 145 25.10 -2.66 -12.04
N ALA A 146 25.37 -1.77 -11.09
CA ALA A 146 24.72 -1.73 -9.78
C ALA A 146 24.64 -0.30 -9.23
N ASP A 147 23.56 -0.02 -8.51
CA ASP A 147 23.53 1.08 -7.56
C ASP A 147 24.13 0.57 -6.23
N ILE A 148 25.23 1.19 -5.80
CA ILE A 148 25.89 0.94 -4.51
C ILE A 148 25.54 2.10 -3.58
N PHE A 149 25.03 1.79 -2.41
CA PHE A 149 24.61 2.78 -1.42
C PHE A 149 25.62 2.88 -0.29
N LEU A 150 25.95 4.12 0.07
CA LEU A 150 26.87 4.41 1.16
C LEU A 150 26.15 5.10 2.33
N ASP A 151 26.55 4.76 3.55
CA ASP A 151 26.45 5.62 4.72
C ASP A 151 27.75 6.44 4.80
N TRP A 152 27.66 7.71 4.42
CA TRP A 152 28.81 8.59 4.25
C TRP A 152 28.42 10.04 4.51
N GLU A 153 28.97 10.61 5.58
CA GLU A 153 28.93 12.04 5.88
C GLU A 153 29.85 12.81 4.92
N GLY A 154 29.36 13.02 3.70
CA GLY A 154 30.08 13.68 2.62
C GLY A 154 29.30 14.76 1.90
N GLU A 155 29.98 15.41 0.96
CA GLU A 155 29.42 16.43 0.07
C GLU A 155 29.68 16.06 -1.39
N PRO A 156 28.98 16.67 -2.37
CA PRO A 156 29.15 16.34 -3.79
C PRO A 156 30.60 16.45 -4.29
N SER A 157 31.40 17.34 -3.71
CA SER A 157 32.83 17.50 -4.01
C SER A 157 33.66 16.25 -3.69
N GLY A 158 33.23 15.42 -2.74
CA GLY A 158 33.92 14.18 -2.37
C GLY A 158 33.66 13.01 -3.33
N VAL A 159 32.68 13.13 -4.24
CA VAL A 159 32.34 12.05 -5.17
C VAL A 159 33.46 11.78 -6.18
N GLU A 160 34.26 12.78 -6.54
CA GLU A 160 35.41 12.59 -7.43
C GLU A 160 36.48 11.67 -6.81
N ALA A 161 36.69 11.75 -5.49
CA ALA A 161 37.59 10.84 -4.78
C ALA A 161 37.04 9.41 -4.75
N ILE A 162 35.72 9.25 -4.67
CA ILE A 162 35.03 7.96 -4.77
C ILE A 162 35.14 7.38 -6.19
N ASP A 163 34.97 8.21 -7.22
CA ASP A 163 35.10 7.78 -8.63
C ASP A 163 36.53 7.30 -8.94
N ALA A 164 37.54 7.90 -8.31
CA ALA A 164 38.93 7.45 -8.45
C ALA A 164 39.16 6.01 -7.93
N LEU A 165 38.25 5.47 -7.11
CA LEU A 165 38.26 4.08 -6.64
C LEU A 165 37.51 3.13 -7.59
N THR A 166 37.04 3.61 -8.75
CA THR A 166 36.35 2.78 -9.73
C THR A 166 37.27 1.70 -10.29
N THR A 167 36.85 0.45 -10.16
CA THR A 167 37.59 -0.75 -10.56
C THR A 167 37.38 -1.09 -12.03
N SER A 168 38.27 -1.93 -12.58
CA SER A 168 38.32 -2.21 -14.01
C SER A 168 37.00 -2.80 -14.56
N GLY A 169 36.56 -2.25 -15.70
CA GLY A 169 35.35 -2.67 -16.41
C GLY A 169 34.06 -2.01 -15.91
N LEU A 170 34.15 -1.15 -14.89
CA LEU A 170 33.05 -0.30 -14.42
C LEU A 170 33.37 1.17 -14.68
N LYS A 171 32.31 1.99 -14.66
CA LYS A 171 32.39 3.45 -14.54
C LYS A 171 31.35 3.93 -13.54
N LEU A 172 31.70 4.92 -12.71
CA LEU A 172 30.70 5.65 -11.94
C LEU A 172 29.96 6.59 -12.90
N LEU A 173 28.70 6.28 -13.18
CA LEU A 173 27.88 7.08 -14.09
C LEU A 173 27.34 8.34 -13.42
N ALA A 174 26.93 8.22 -12.17
CA ALA A 174 26.35 9.31 -11.39
C ALA A 174 26.32 8.97 -9.89
N ALA A 175 26.32 10.01 -9.06
CA ALA A 175 25.93 9.93 -7.66
C ALA A 175 24.68 10.74 -7.41
N SER A 176 23.92 10.33 -6.39
CA SER A 176 22.70 11.01 -5.97
C SER A 176 22.49 10.94 -4.47
N ASN A 177 21.78 11.94 -3.97
CA ASN A 177 21.37 12.05 -2.58
C ASN A 177 19.85 12.26 -2.56
N ARG A 178 19.12 11.45 -1.79
CA ARG A 178 17.63 11.45 -1.78
C ARG A 178 16.98 11.33 -3.18
N GLY A 179 17.64 10.64 -4.11
CA GLY A 179 17.14 10.36 -5.46
C GLY A 179 17.45 11.44 -6.52
N LEU A 180 17.90 12.62 -6.12
CA LEU A 180 18.33 13.69 -7.04
C LEU A 180 19.79 13.47 -7.45
N LYS A 181 20.09 13.58 -8.75
CA LYS A 181 21.48 13.53 -9.22
C LYS A 181 22.26 14.72 -8.67
N VAL A 182 23.40 14.45 -8.05
CA VAL A 182 24.29 15.47 -7.47
C VAL A 182 25.67 15.49 -8.11
N TRP A 183 26.05 14.41 -8.80
CA TRP A 183 27.29 14.32 -9.56
C TRP A 183 27.08 13.41 -10.79
N PRO A 184 27.71 13.70 -11.95
CA PRO A 184 28.50 14.89 -12.24
C PRO A 184 27.63 16.14 -12.44
N GLY A 185 28.21 17.32 -12.23
CA GLY A 185 27.57 18.63 -12.39
C GLY A 185 27.15 19.29 -11.08
N THR A 186 26.41 20.40 -11.18
CA THR A 186 25.90 21.14 -10.03
C THR A 186 24.45 20.77 -9.73
N THR A 187 24.10 20.72 -8.45
CA THR A 187 22.73 20.53 -7.97
C THR A 187 22.24 21.78 -7.27
N ALA A 188 20.93 22.06 -7.36
CA ALA A 188 20.28 23.13 -6.60
C ALA A 188 19.94 22.69 -5.15
N GLN A 189 20.32 21.48 -4.75
CA GLN A 189 20.04 20.93 -3.43
C GLN A 189 20.95 21.56 -2.37
N GLU A 190 20.33 22.15 -1.35
CA GLU A 190 21.03 22.83 -0.24
C GLU A 190 21.37 21.89 0.94
N VAL A 191 20.65 20.78 1.08
CA VAL A 191 20.77 19.86 2.22
C VAL A 191 21.10 18.46 1.74
N PHE A 192 22.19 17.88 2.25
CA PHE A 192 22.59 16.51 1.99
C PHE A 192 22.37 15.65 3.24
N VAL A 193 22.06 14.38 3.02
CA VAL A 193 22.05 13.36 4.08
C VAL A 193 23.24 12.42 3.91
N ASP A 194 23.54 11.65 4.94
CA ASP A 194 24.55 10.59 4.97
C ASP A 194 24.26 9.41 4.02
N HIS A 195 23.03 9.29 3.48
CA HIS A 195 22.67 8.21 2.56
C HIS A 195 22.88 8.57 1.07
N TRP A 196 23.92 8.01 0.46
CA TRP A 196 24.31 8.24 -0.94
C TRP A 196 24.04 7.03 -1.83
N ARG A 197 23.64 7.27 -3.08
CA ARG A 197 23.54 6.23 -4.12
C ARG A 197 24.54 6.53 -5.24
N LEU A 198 25.46 5.60 -5.46
CA LEU A 198 26.46 5.59 -6.52
C LEU A 198 26.06 4.61 -7.61
N ARG A 199 25.87 5.09 -8.84
CA ARG A 199 25.48 4.24 -9.97
C ARG A 199 26.69 3.82 -10.77
N TYR A 200 27.12 2.58 -10.58
CA TYR A 200 28.15 1.95 -11.40
C TYR A 200 27.51 1.20 -12.58
N VAL A 201 28.05 1.37 -13.77
CA VAL A 201 27.63 0.65 -14.98
C VAL A 201 28.84 0.10 -15.71
N ALA A 202 28.63 -0.78 -16.69
CA ALA A 202 29.71 -1.23 -17.57
C ALA A 202 30.44 -0.02 -18.18
N ALA A 203 31.77 -0.05 -18.17
CA ALA A 203 32.59 1.01 -18.73
C ALA A 203 32.27 1.22 -20.22
N GLU A 204 32.25 0.12 -20.96
CA GLU A 204 31.90 0.08 -22.38
C GLU A 204 30.39 0.11 -22.60
N LYS A 205 29.99 0.78 -23.68
CA LYS A 205 28.58 0.84 -24.07
C LYS A 205 28.08 -0.55 -24.44
N ASP A 206 26.87 -0.89 -24.00
CA ASP A 206 26.18 -2.15 -24.28
C ASP A 206 26.90 -3.42 -23.74
N ALA A 207 27.94 -3.24 -22.91
CA ALA A 207 28.62 -4.35 -22.25
C ALA A 207 27.88 -4.83 -20.99
N THR A 208 28.14 -6.08 -20.62
CA THR A 208 27.61 -6.68 -19.39
C THR A 208 28.61 -6.57 -18.25
N VAL A 209 28.08 -6.53 -17.03
CA VAL A 209 28.85 -6.58 -15.79
C VAL A 209 28.73 -7.97 -15.16
N THR A 210 29.79 -8.44 -14.52
CA THR A 210 29.78 -9.66 -13.71
C THR A 210 29.59 -9.35 -12.23
N HIS A 211 29.05 -10.28 -11.45
CA HIS A 211 28.97 -10.12 -10.00
C HIS A 211 30.34 -9.96 -9.34
N GLN A 212 31.38 -10.59 -9.91
CA GLN A 212 32.74 -10.44 -9.41
C GLN A 212 33.24 -9.00 -9.51
N GLN A 213 32.96 -8.29 -10.61
CA GLN A 213 33.31 -6.88 -10.76
C GLN A 213 32.60 -6.00 -9.71
N LEU A 214 31.33 -6.27 -9.43
CA LEU A 214 30.58 -5.54 -8.40
C LEU A 214 31.14 -5.78 -7.00
N LEU A 215 31.49 -7.03 -6.67
CA LEU A 215 32.14 -7.38 -5.41
C LEU A 215 33.50 -6.69 -5.26
N THR A 216 34.30 -6.68 -6.34
CA THR A 216 35.59 -5.98 -6.37
C THR A 216 35.42 -4.46 -6.19
N GLN A 217 34.38 -3.86 -6.78
CA GLN A 217 34.06 -2.44 -6.55
C GLN A 217 33.71 -2.14 -5.09
N MET A 218 32.85 -2.95 -4.48
CA MET A 218 32.47 -2.77 -3.08
C MET A 218 33.66 -2.98 -2.14
N ALA A 219 34.52 -3.96 -2.43
CA ALA A 219 35.74 -4.17 -1.67
C ALA A 219 36.67 -2.96 -1.72
N ALA A 220 36.87 -2.36 -2.91
CA ALA A 220 37.68 -1.15 -3.06
C ALA A 220 37.11 0.04 -2.26
N LEU A 221 35.78 0.20 -2.24
CA LEU A 221 35.12 1.24 -1.43
C LEU A 221 35.32 0.97 0.08
N GLY A 222 35.12 -0.27 0.53
CA GLY A 222 35.29 -0.66 1.93
C GLY A 222 36.74 -0.53 2.41
N GLU A 223 37.72 -0.90 1.59
CA GLU A 223 39.15 -0.72 1.88
C GLU A 223 39.54 0.76 2.03
N ALA A 224 38.85 1.64 1.31
CA ALA A 224 39.00 3.10 1.43
C ALA A 224 38.20 3.71 2.60
N GLY A 225 37.47 2.89 3.38
CA GLY A 225 36.73 3.31 4.56
C GLY A 225 35.31 3.79 4.31
N TYR A 226 34.75 3.58 3.12
CA TYR A 226 33.34 3.88 2.84
C TYR A 226 32.44 2.72 3.29
N ASP A 227 31.40 3.03 4.07
CA ASP A 227 30.45 2.03 4.55
C ASP A 227 29.39 1.71 3.49
N VAL A 228 29.48 0.52 2.89
CA VAL A 228 28.51 0.03 1.90
C VAL A 228 27.33 -0.61 2.60
N ILE A 229 26.17 0.06 2.60
CA ILE A 229 24.99 -0.35 3.35
C ILE A 229 23.93 -1.10 2.53
N LYS A 230 23.95 -0.95 1.20
CA LYS A 230 22.97 -1.58 0.30
C LYS A 230 23.49 -1.67 -1.13
N THR A 231 23.01 -2.65 -1.90
CA THR A 231 23.17 -2.69 -3.35
C THR A 231 21.87 -3.01 -4.08
N GLU A 232 21.75 -2.52 -5.31
CA GLU A 232 20.68 -2.88 -6.24
C GLU A 232 21.28 -3.16 -7.63
N ASN A 233 21.07 -4.35 -8.17
CA ASN A 233 21.61 -4.72 -9.48
C ASN A 233 20.84 -4.01 -10.61
N LEU A 234 21.57 -3.40 -11.53
CA LEU A 234 20.99 -2.81 -12.74
C LEU A 234 20.94 -3.87 -13.83
N CYS A 235 19.74 -4.31 -14.16
CA CYS A 235 19.52 -5.33 -15.18
C CYS A 235 18.69 -4.77 -16.33
N ASN A 236 19.01 -5.20 -17.55
CA ASN A 236 18.10 -5.11 -18.67
C ASN A 236 17.28 -6.41 -18.78
N PHE A 237 16.04 -6.28 -19.23
CA PHE A 237 15.14 -7.37 -19.57
C PHE A 237 14.75 -7.21 -21.04
N ASP A 238 15.14 -8.17 -21.89
CA ASP A 238 14.97 -8.10 -23.34
C ASP A 238 15.52 -6.80 -23.95
N GLY A 239 16.72 -6.41 -23.48
CA GLY A 239 17.43 -5.20 -23.92
C GLY A 239 16.87 -3.89 -23.35
N LYS A 240 15.80 -3.92 -22.54
CA LYS A 240 15.21 -2.72 -21.92
C LYS A 240 15.65 -2.56 -20.46
N PRO A 241 16.00 -1.34 -20.01
CA PRO A 241 16.33 -1.09 -18.61
C PRO A 241 15.20 -1.50 -17.66
N GLY A 242 15.52 -2.34 -16.68
CA GLY A 242 14.65 -2.72 -15.56
C GLY A 242 14.81 -1.81 -14.33
N TYR A 243 15.34 -0.60 -14.53
CA TYR A 243 15.66 0.36 -13.48
C TYR A 243 15.32 1.77 -13.97
N SER A 244 15.00 2.67 -13.04
CA SER A 244 14.73 4.07 -13.36
C SER A 244 16.03 4.89 -13.41
N LEU A 245 15.99 5.98 -14.18
CA LEU A 245 17.02 7.02 -14.14
C LEU A 245 16.91 7.82 -12.83
N MET A 246 17.99 8.53 -12.49
CA MET A 246 17.96 9.52 -11.42
C MET A 246 17.18 10.76 -11.87
N GLN A 247 16.58 11.52 -10.94
CA GLN A 247 16.04 12.83 -11.34
C GLN A 247 17.18 13.75 -11.78
N GLY A 248 17.06 14.33 -12.98
CA GLY A 248 18.09 15.16 -13.60
C GLY A 248 19.14 14.38 -14.42
N GLN A 249 18.96 13.08 -14.62
CA GLN A 249 19.74 12.26 -15.55
C GLN A 249 19.08 12.17 -16.93
#